data_AF-A0A6J3C1T1-F1
#
_entry.id   AF-A0A6J3C1T1-F1
#
_cell.length_a   1.000
_cell.length_b   1.000
_cell.length_c   1.000
_cell.angle_alpha   90.00
_cell.angle_beta   90.00
_cell.angle_gamma   90.00
#
_symmetry.space_group_name_H-M   'P 1'
#
loop_
_entity.id
_entity.type
_entity.pdbx_description
1 polymer ?
#
loop_
_entity_poly.entity_id
_entity_poly.type
_entity_poly.pdbx_seq_one_letter_code
_entity_poly.pdbx_strand_id
1 'polypeptide(L)'
;MHTPLSFKLTPDVVAEEGYIKGICYDRGSRKDLWDTVPPRMAQRIFAGMLNETLTILTVRYCQTNTTESTTPLLLNDILNILLCVVQLLPSICTNGSDLAGLEVKQQTRDVRDVHAKCNELFKCLVYRGAELHFIHQVFKDQEVTESTKNSPYPWFIFVSPNLFANNLDDVRLSTQELPDKTAIGLELLVLLAQPQPSWPLVVKALMMRQCHLSRMLLIHAVRHSSIDNSRWPANGLWYSVDGKQRKCDGFLCTADGFCKFKQDNNG
;
A
#
# COMPACT_ATOMS: atom_id res chain seq x y z
N MET A 1 53.86 -29.75 15.29
CA MET A 1 53.64 -29.10 13.98
C MET A 1 52.17 -28.68 13.94
N HIS A 2 51.92 -27.38 14.14
CA HIS A 2 51.39 -26.46 13.12
C HIS A 2 50.03 -26.92 12.57
N THR A 3 48.90 -26.22 12.66
CA THR A 3 48.56 -24.83 13.00
C THR A 3 47.02 -24.77 13.16
N PRO A 4 46.46 -23.83 13.93
CA PRO A 4 45.01 -23.69 14.08
C PRO A 4 44.39 -23.01 12.85
N LEU A 5 43.34 -23.62 12.28
CA LEU A 5 42.48 -23.00 11.27
C LEU A 5 41.67 -21.89 11.93
N SER A 6 42.21 -20.68 11.84
CA SER A 6 41.52 -19.44 12.15
C SER A 6 40.36 -19.26 11.15
N PHE A 7 39.13 -19.47 11.61
CA PHE A 7 37.92 -19.08 10.88
C PHE A 7 37.88 -17.55 10.80
N LYS A 8 38.47 -16.98 9.75
CA LYS A 8 38.16 -15.61 9.33
C LYS A 8 36.75 -15.62 8.74
N LEU A 9 35.78 -15.30 9.58
CA LEU A 9 34.50 -14.76 9.14
C LEU A 9 34.81 -13.56 8.23
N THR A 10 34.42 -13.67 6.95
CA THR A 10 34.55 -12.59 5.98
C THR A 10 33.72 -11.38 6.43
N PRO A 11 34.21 -10.15 6.24
CA PRO A 11 33.57 -8.91 6.72
C PRO A 11 32.18 -8.62 6.11
N ASP A 12 31.75 -9.37 5.09
CA ASP A 12 30.49 -9.14 4.39
C ASP A 12 29.23 -9.55 5.16
N VAL A 13 29.33 -10.53 6.08
CA VAL A 13 28.19 -11.01 6.89
C VAL A 13 27.89 -10.04 8.05
N VAL A 14 28.90 -9.32 8.55
CA VAL A 14 28.70 -8.28 9.58
C VAL A 14 28.05 -7.02 8.98
N ALA A 15 28.19 -6.81 7.67
CA ALA A 15 27.51 -5.73 6.96
C ALA A 15 26.02 -6.02 6.70
N GLU A 16 25.59 -7.29 6.61
CA GLU A 16 24.18 -7.68 6.37
C GLU A 16 23.22 -7.21 7.46
N GLU A 17 23.62 -7.26 8.74
CA GLU A 17 22.82 -6.71 9.82
C GLU A 17 22.65 -5.19 9.71
N GLY A 18 23.65 -4.47 9.19
CA GLY A 18 23.65 -3.01 9.11
C GLY A 18 22.68 -2.44 8.07
N TYR A 19 22.52 -3.10 6.92
CA TYR A 19 21.67 -2.60 5.82
C TYR A 19 20.18 -2.90 6.02
N ILE A 20 19.84 -4.07 6.55
CA ILE A 20 18.44 -4.38 6.94
C ILE A 20 18.06 -3.54 8.16
N LYS A 21 18.97 -3.34 9.13
CA LYS A 21 18.78 -2.34 10.20
C LYS A 21 18.67 -0.93 9.63
N GLY A 22 19.36 -0.59 8.53
CA GLY A 22 19.25 0.70 7.84
C GLY A 22 17.86 0.94 7.23
N ILE A 23 17.27 -0.06 6.58
CA ILE A 23 15.89 0.03 6.06
C ILE A 23 14.86 0.06 7.19
N CYS A 24 15.10 -0.66 8.29
CA CYS A 24 14.29 -0.55 9.51
C CYS A 24 14.48 0.79 10.24
N TYR A 25 15.69 1.34 10.22
CA TYR A 25 16.02 2.67 10.74
C TYR A 25 15.29 3.74 9.91
N ASP A 26 15.09 3.50 8.61
CA ASP A 26 14.34 4.38 7.74
C ASP A 26 12.84 4.48 8.12
N ARG A 27 12.29 3.51 8.86
CA ARG A 27 10.95 3.67 9.49
C ARG A 27 10.95 4.66 10.65
N GLY A 28 12.07 4.72 11.39
CA GLY A 28 12.29 5.67 12.49
C GLY A 28 12.56 7.07 11.95
N SER A 29 13.48 7.19 11.00
CA SER A 29 13.82 8.44 10.30
C SER A 29 12.59 9.08 9.68
N ARG A 30 11.64 8.28 9.17
CA ARG A 30 10.39 8.74 8.58
C ARG A 30 9.61 9.66 9.53
N LYS A 31 9.44 9.24 10.79
CA LYS A 31 8.72 10.01 11.82
C LYS A 31 9.45 11.29 12.18
N ASP A 32 10.76 11.18 12.37
CA ASP A 32 11.60 12.35 12.67
C ASP A 32 11.55 13.38 11.54
N LEU A 33 11.53 12.92 10.29
CA LEU A 33 11.42 13.76 9.10
C LEU A 33 10.06 14.48 9.06
N TRP A 34 8.98 13.79 9.39
CA TRP A 34 7.64 14.36 9.39
C TRP A 34 7.42 15.42 10.47
N ASP A 35 8.11 15.29 11.59
CA ASP A 35 8.03 16.27 12.67
C ASP A 35 8.97 17.48 12.44
N THR A 36 10.04 17.32 11.65
CA THR A 36 11.08 18.36 11.48
C THR A 36 10.90 19.23 10.23
N VAL A 37 10.41 18.67 9.12
CA VAL A 37 10.33 19.40 7.83
C VAL A 37 8.93 19.38 7.23
N PRO A 38 8.57 20.37 6.38
CA PRO A 38 7.28 20.40 5.71
C PRO A 38 6.99 19.10 4.93
N PRO A 39 5.72 18.67 4.84
CA PRO A 39 5.35 17.34 4.33
C PRO A 39 5.91 17.02 2.94
N ARG A 40 5.87 17.99 2.01
CA ARG A 40 6.42 17.82 0.66
C ARG A 40 7.94 17.71 0.64
N MET A 41 8.62 18.41 1.55
CA MET A 41 10.07 18.32 1.68
C MET A 41 10.45 16.97 2.31
N ALA A 42 9.73 16.54 3.35
CA ALA A 42 9.89 15.23 3.98
C ALA A 42 9.79 14.11 2.93
N GLN A 43 8.70 14.10 2.16
CA GLN A 43 8.49 13.07 1.12
C GLN A 43 9.60 13.05 0.07
N ARG A 44 10.08 14.22 -0.36
CA ARG A 44 11.17 14.31 -1.35
C ARG A 44 12.51 13.82 -0.80
N ILE A 45 12.85 14.20 0.43
CA ILE A 45 14.09 13.75 1.07
C ILE A 45 14.02 12.23 1.30
N PHE A 46 12.89 11.73 1.81
CA PHE A 46 12.67 10.31 2.03
C PHE A 46 12.71 9.51 0.71
N ALA A 47 12.08 10.00 -0.36
CA ALA A 47 12.19 9.40 -1.69
C ALA A 47 13.64 9.34 -2.18
N GLY A 48 14.42 10.40 -1.99
CA GLY A 48 15.84 10.43 -2.30
C GLY A 48 16.64 9.37 -1.51
N MET A 49 16.45 9.30 -0.19
CA MET A 49 17.14 8.33 0.68
C MET A 49 16.82 6.88 0.27
N LEU A 50 15.55 6.59 0.01
CA LEU A 50 15.11 5.27 -0.44
C LEU A 50 15.70 4.93 -1.81
N ASN A 51 15.69 5.89 -2.74
CA ASN A 51 16.19 5.70 -4.09
C ASN A 51 17.70 5.42 -4.10
N GLU A 52 18.50 6.15 -3.31
CA GLU A 52 19.94 5.92 -3.17
C GLU A 52 20.25 4.58 -2.49
N THR A 53 19.52 4.24 -1.43
CA THR A 53 19.65 2.96 -0.74
C THR A 53 19.37 1.80 -1.69
N LEU A 54 18.32 1.90 -2.50
CA LEU A 54 18.00 0.91 -3.52
C LEU A 54 19.04 0.86 -4.64
N THR A 55 19.69 1.97 -5.01
CA THR A 55 20.81 1.93 -5.96
C THR A 55 21.91 1.01 -5.45
N ILE A 56 22.36 1.22 -4.20
CA ILE A 56 23.45 0.46 -3.58
C ILE A 56 23.08 -1.03 -3.50
N LEU A 57 21.87 -1.32 -3.03
CA LEU A 57 21.39 -2.70 -2.90
C LEU A 57 21.25 -3.38 -4.26
N THR A 58 20.66 -2.71 -5.25
CA THR A 58 20.49 -3.28 -6.60
C THR A 58 21.83 -3.64 -7.22
N VAL A 59 22.83 -2.75 -7.15
CA VAL A 59 24.17 -3.04 -7.66
C VAL A 59 24.79 -4.23 -6.94
N ARG A 60 24.75 -4.25 -5.60
CA ARG A 60 25.33 -5.33 -4.78
C ARG A 60 24.68 -6.69 -5.07
N TYR A 61 23.35 -6.77 -5.02
CA TYR A 61 22.63 -8.03 -5.18
C TYR A 61 22.62 -8.53 -6.63
N CYS A 62 22.75 -7.65 -7.63
CA CYS A 62 22.89 -8.07 -9.03
C CYS A 62 24.31 -8.58 -9.35
N GLN A 63 25.35 -8.01 -8.75
CA GLN A 63 26.76 -8.34 -9.05
C GLN A 63 27.37 -9.42 -8.15
N THR A 64 26.70 -9.79 -7.07
CA THR A 64 27.19 -10.82 -6.13
C THR A 64 27.27 -12.18 -6.82
N ASN A 65 28.42 -12.86 -6.73
CA ASN A 65 28.56 -14.23 -7.20
C ASN A 65 28.12 -15.19 -6.09
N THR A 66 27.12 -16.03 -6.36
CA THR A 66 26.58 -16.98 -5.40
C THR A 66 27.01 -18.41 -5.72
N THR A 67 27.21 -19.19 -4.67
CA THR A 67 27.33 -20.65 -4.70
C THR A 67 25.99 -21.29 -4.33
N GLU A 68 25.80 -22.58 -4.59
CA GLU A 68 24.54 -23.30 -4.31
C GLU A 68 24.05 -23.13 -2.85
N SER A 69 24.96 -23.05 -1.88
CA SER A 69 24.63 -22.85 -0.47
C SER A 69 24.23 -21.42 -0.11
N THR A 70 24.67 -20.42 -0.88
CA THR A 70 24.46 -18.98 -0.59
C THR A 70 23.34 -18.37 -1.41
N THR A 71 22.99 -18.97 -2.55
CA THR A 71 21.81 -18.58 -3.35
C THR A 71 20.52 -18.45 -2.52
N PRO A 72 20.11 -19.42 -1.67
CA PRO A 72 18.86 -19.28 -0.93
C PRO A 72 18.87 -18.11 0.07
N LEU A 73 20.04 -17.78 0.65
CA LEU A 73 20.20 -16.62 1.53
C LEU A 73 20.03 -15.32 0.75
N LEU A 74 20.69 -15.21 -0.41
CA LEU A 74 20.55 -14.06 -1.31
C LEU A 74 19.09 -13.83 -1.72
N LEU A 75 18.36 -14.89 -2.07
CA LEU A 75 16.96 -14.79 -2.48
C LEU A 75 16.07 -14.32 -1.33
N ASN A 76 16.29 -14.85 -0.13
CA ASN A 76 15.56 -14.44 1.06
C ASN A 76 15.82 -12.96 1.40
N ASP A 77 17.05 -12.49 1.26
CA ASP A 77 17.40 -11.08 1.45
C ASP A 77 16.72 -10.17 0.44
N ILE A 78 16.75 -10.52 -0.85
CA ILE A 78 16.07 -9.74 -1.89
C ILE A 78 14.56 -9.69 -1.60
N LEU A 79 13.95 -10.81 -1.20
CA LEU A 79 12.54 -10.86 -0.83
C LEU A 79 12.25 -9.93 0.36
N ASN A 80 13.07 -9.96 1.41
CA ASN A 80 12.93 -9.09 2.57
C ASN A 80 13.08 -7.62 2.19
N ILE A 81 14.03 -7.27 1.32
CA ILE A 81 14.18 -5.92 0.79
C ILE A 81 12.90 -5.49 0.06
N LEU A 82 12.37 -6.32 -0.84
CA LEU A 82 11.13 -6.01 -1.57
C LEU A 82 9.92 -5.82 -0.63
N LEU A 83 9.77 -6.69 0.38
CA LEU A 83 8.73 -6.59 1.41
C LEU A 83 8.85 -5.27 2.21
N CYS A 84 10.07 -4.88 2.57
CA CYS A 84 10.31 -3.62 3.24
C CYS A 84 9.96 -2.43 2.34
N VAL A 85 10.36 -2.45 1.06
CA VAL A 85 10.05 -1.36 0.12
C VAL A 85 8.54 -1.22 -0.06
N VAL A 86 7.76 -2.30 -0.15
CA VAL A 86 6.28 -2.23 -0.23
C VAL A 86 5.68 -1.44 0.94
N GLN A 87 6.28 -1.50 2.12
CA GLN A 87 5.77 -0.79 3.30
C GLN A 87 6.20 0.68 3.32
N LEU A 88 7.32 1.03 2.68
CA LEU A 88 7.85 2.39 2.63
C LEU A 88 7.32 3.19 1.44
N LEU A 89 7.15 2.54 0.29
CA LEU A 89 6.74 3.10 -0.99
C LEU A 89 5.45 3.96 -0.92
N PRO A 90 4.39 3.58 -0.19
CA PRO A 90 3.18 4.41 -0.07
C PRO A 90 3.44 5.81 0.50
N SER A 91 4.54 5.99 1.24
CA SER A 91 4.92 7.28 1.86
C SER A 91 5.42 8.30 0.83
N ILE A 92 5.91 7.83 -0.33
CA ILE A 92 6.44 8.68 -1.42
C ILE A 92 5.48 8.80 -2.61
N CYS A 93 4.47 7.93 -2.68
CA CYS A 93 3.44 7.97 -3.71
C CYS A 93 2.43 9.09 -3.46
N THR A 94 1.90 9.66 -4.55
CA THR A 94 0.83 10.69 -4.45
C THR A 94 -0.55 10.08 -4.58
N ASN A 95 -0.69 8.99 -5.35
CA ASN A 95 -1.95 8.32 -5.64
C ASN A 95 -1.77 6.79 -5.62
N GLY A 96 -2.89 6.05 -5.59
CA GLY A 96 -2.87 4.59 -5.70
C GLY A 96 -2.37 4.07 -7.05
N SER A 97 -2.51 4.85 -8.13
CA SER A 97 -1.92 4.54 -9.44
C SER A 97 -0.40 4.52 -9.40
N ASP A 98 0.22 5.53 -8.77
CA ASP A 98 1.66 5.59 -8.55
C ASP A 98 2.15 4.35 -7.81
N LEU A 99 1.46 3.95 -6.73
CA LEU A 99 1.83 2.81 -5.91
C LEU A 99 1.79 1.47 -6.68
N ALA A 100 0.81 1.30 -7.56
CA ALA A 100 0.71 0.10 -8.39
C ALA A 100 1.66 0.10 -9.60
N GLY A 101 2.33 1.22 -9.89
CA GLY A 101 3.11 1.34 -11.11
C GLY A 101 2.33 1.71 -12.36
N LEU A 102 1.08 2.13 -12.20
CA LEU A 102 0.21 2.50 -13.30
C LEU A 102 0.49 3.94 -13.75
N GLU A 103 0.14 4.26 -14.99
CA GLU A 103 0.19 5.63 -15.51
C GLU A 103 1.60 6.28 -15.44
N VAL A 104 2.65 5.54 -15.84
CA VAL A 104 4.09 5.91 -15.77
C VAL A 104 4.44 7.33 -16.24
N LYS A 105 3.64 7.93 -17.13
CA LYS A 105 3.84 9.30 -17.63
C LYS A 105 3.50 10.39 -16.59
N GLN A 106 2.61 10.10 -15.64
CA GLN A 106 2.16 11.03 -14.61
C GLN A 106 2.93 10.87 -13.29
N GLN A 107 3.68 9.77 -13.14
CA GLN A 107 4.47 9.47 -11.96
C GLN A 107 5.63 10.43 -11.77
N THR A 108 5.99 10.69 -10.52
CA THR A 108 7.23 11.39 -10.19
C THR A 108 8.44 10.53 -10.58
N ARG A 109 9.54 11.19 -10.95
CA ARG A 109 10.78 10.50 -11.34
C ARG A 109 11.25 9.52 -10.27
N ASP A 110 11.21 9.95 -9.01
CA ASP A 110 11.75 9.16 -7.89
C ASP A 110 10.93 7.87 -7.66
N VAL A 111 9.60 7.93 -7.75
CA VAL A 111 8.73 6.74 -7.63
C VAL A 111 8.99 5.76 -8.78
N ARG A 112 9.11 6.27 -10.01
CA ARG A 112 9.40 5.45 -11.18
C ARG A 112 10.76 4.75 -11.07
N ASP A 113 11.77 5.46 -10.59
CA ASP A 113 13.11 4.91 -10.40
C ASP A 113 13.12 3.83 -9.32
N VAL A 114 12.38 4.02 -8.22
CA VAL A 114 12.18 2.99 -7.18
C VAL A 114 11.54 1.73 -7.77
N HIS A 115 10.44 1.87 -8.53
CA HIS A 115 9.81 0.71 -9.18
C HIS A 115 10.76 0.01 -10.16
N ALA A 116 11.54 0.75 -10.94
CA ALA A 116 12.51 0.18 -11.87
C ALA A 116 13.58 -0.64 -11.13
N LYS A 117 14.14 -0.10 -10.04
CA LYS A 117 15.16 -0.79 -9.22
C LYS A 117 14.60 -2.05 -8.55
N CYS A 118 13.39 -1.96 -7.97
CA CYS A 118 12.71 -3.13 -7.40
C CYS A 118 12.41 -4.19 -8.47
N ASN A 119 12.07 -3.78 -9.69
CA ASN A 119 11.86 -4.70 -10.79
C ASN A 119 13.16 -5.40 -11.23
N GLU A 120 14.30 -4.71 -11.23
CA GLU A 120 15.60 -5.33 -11.48
C GLU A 120 16.00 -6.32 -10.37
N LEU A 121 15.79 -5.96 -9.10
CA LEU A 121 15.97 -6.88 -7.97
C LEU A 121 15.06 -8.11 -8.09
N PHE A 122 13.80 -7.91 -8.50
CA PHE A 122 12.85 -9.00 -8.71
C PHE A 122 13.25 -9.91 -9.87
N LYS A 123 13.74 -9.35 -10.99
CA LYS A 123 14.33 -10.16 -12.07
C LYS A 123 15.51 -10.98 -11.56
N CYS A 124 16.40 -10.38 -10.77
CA CYS A 124 17.53 -11.09 -10.15
C CYS A 124 17.04 -12.27 -9.28
N LEU A 125 16.01 -12.05 -8.47
CA LEU A 125 15.35 -13.09 -7.67
C LEU A 125 14.84 -14.23 -8.56
N VAL A 126 14.08 -13.92 -9.62
CA VAL A 126 13.48 -14.91 -10.51
C VAL A 126 14.55 -15.69 -11.28
N TYR A 127 15.52 -15.02 -11.90
CA TYR A 127 16.53 -15.69 -12.71
C TYR A 127 17.50 -16.55 -11.89
N ARG A 128 17.76 -16.19 -10.64
CA ARG A 128 18.62 -16.99 -9.74
C ARG A 128 17.86 -18.07 -8.98
N GLY A 129 16.55 -17.88 -8.76
CA GLY A 129 15.71 -18.82 -8.01
C GLY A 129 14.99 -19.85 -8.87
N ALA A 130 14.77 -19.57 -10.16
CA ALA A 130 14.10 -20.51 -11.06
C ALA A 130 15.06 -21.58 -11.58
N GLU A 131 14.57 -22.82 -11.67
CA GLU A 131 15.31 -23.87 -12.36
C GLU A 131 15.40 -23.57 -13.87
N LEU A 132 16.57 -23.85 -14.46
CA LEU A 132 16.87 -23.52 -15.86
C LEU A 132 15.84 -24.06 -16.85
N HIS A 133 15.24 -25.22 -16.54
CA HIS A 133 14.20 -25.84 -17.37
C HIS A 133 12.98 -24.93 -17.56
N PHE A 134 12.47 -24.30 -16.50
CA PHE A 134 11.31 -23.41 -16.59
C PHE A 134 11.61 -22.14 -17.38
N ILE A 135 12.81 -21.58 -17.20
CA ILE A 135 13.25 -20.40 -17.94
C ILE A 135 13.32 -20.72 -19.44
N HIS A 136 13.98 -21.82 -19.81
CA HIS A 136 14.11 -22.24 -21.20
C HIS A 136 12.75 -22.51 -21.85
N GLN A 137 11.80 -23.11 -21.13
CA GLN A 137 10.44 -23.31 -21.63
C GLN A 137 9.72 -21.99 -21.92
N VAL A 138 9.77 -21.03 -21.00
CA VAL A 138 9.14 -19.71 -21.20
C VAL A 138 9.74 -18.95 -22.38
N PHE A 139 11.07 -19.04 -22.57
CA PHE A 139 11.74 -18.42 -23.72
C PHE A 139 11.42 -19.10 -25.05
N LYS A 140 11.16 -20.41 -25.04
CA LYS A 140 10.78 -21.17 -26.23
C LYS A 140 9.33 -20.91 -26.63
N ASP A 141 8.45 -20.71 -25.65
CA ASP A 141 7.02 -20.47 -25.85
C ASP A 141 6.71 -18.98 -26.14
N GLN A 142 7.64 -18.04 -25.87
CA GLN A 142 7.53 -16.65 -26.28
C GLN A 142 7.81 -16.48 -27.79
N GLU A 143 6.78 -16.66 -28.62
CA GLU A 143 6.70 -15.92 -29.89
C GLU A 143 6.65 -14.43 -29.56
N VAL A 144 7.51 -13.64 -30.23
CA VAL A 144 7.79 -12.21 -30.02
C VAL A 144 6.51 -11.38 -29.98
N THR A 145 5.85 -11.37 -28.84
CA THR A 145 4.75 -10.46 -28.56
C THR A 145 5.36 -9.43 -27.65
N GLU A 146 5.76 -8.29 -28.23
CA GLU A 146 6.10 -7.10 -27.47
C GLU A 146 4.85 -6.67 -26.68
N SER A 147 4.61 -7.30 -25.54
CA SER A 147 3.48 -6.98 -24.69
C SER A 147 3.71 -5.57 -24.16
N THR A 148 2.87 -4.66 -24.62
CA THR A 148 2.83 -3.26 -24.22
C THR A 148 2.83 -3.18 -22.68
N LYS A 149 3.79 -2.40 -22.14
CA LYS A 149 4.10 -2.22 -20.71
C LYS A 149 2.98 -1.52 -19.94
N ASN A 150 1.82 -2.14 -19.87
CA ASN A 150 0.57 -1.51 -19.46
C ASN A 150 -0.14 -2.33 -18.37
N SER A 151 0.63 -2.92 -17.46
CA SER A 151 0.15 -3.63 -16.29
C SER A 151 0.89 -3.13 -15.04
N PRO A 152 0.34 -3.34 -13.83
CA PRO A 152 1.04 -3.03 -12.59
C PRO A 152 2.42 -3.71 -12.56
N TYR A 153 3.40 -3.13 -11.85
CA TYR A 153 4.74 -3.72 -11.82
C TYR A 153 4.71 -5.16 -11.25
N PRO A 154 5.30 -6.15 -11.95
CA PRO A 154 5.23 -7.56 -11.54
C PRO A 154 5.76 -7.82 -10.13
N TRP A 155 6.82 -7.12 -9.72
CA TRP A 155 7.38 -7.25 -8.38
C TRP A 155 6.36 -6.86 -7.29
N PHE A 156 5.53 -5.85 -7.54
CA PHE A 156 4.57 -5.35 -6.55
C PHE A 156 3.37 -6.29 -6.42
N ILE A 157 2.90 -6.84 -7.55
CA ILE A 157 1.90 -7.91 -7.59
C ILE A 157 2.39 -9.12 -6.79
N PHE A 158 3.63 -9.55 -7.04
CA PHE A 158 4.22 -10.72 -6.39
C PHE A 158 4.30 -10.56 -4.86
N VAL A 159 4.70 -9.38 -4.37
CA VAL A 159 4.83 -9.13 -2.93
C VAL A 159 3.47 -8.91 -2.26
N SER A 160 2.46 -8.44 -2.99
CA SER A 160 1.14 -8.11 -2.45
C SER A 160 0.00 -8.91 -3.09
N PRO A 161 0.01 -10.25 -3.03
CA PRO A 161 -1.00 -11.09 -3.69
C PRO A 161 -2.41 -10.85 -3.14
N ASN A 162 -2.53 -10.44 -1.87
CA ASN A 162 -3.82 -10.12 -1.25
C ASN A 162 -4.50 -8.89 -1.88
N LEU A 163 -3.72 -7.98 -2.47
CA LEU A 163 -4.28 -6.80 -3.13
C LEU A 163 -4.74 -7.11 -4.55
N PHE A 164 -4.04 -8.00 -5.25
CA PHE A 164 -4.34 -8.35 -6.63
C PHE A 164 -4.89 -9.77 -6.68
N ALA A 165 -6.22 -9.91 -6.67
CA ALA A 165 -6.86 -11.20 -6.91
C ALA A 165 -6.42 -11.79 -8.26
N ASN A 166 -6.36 -13.13 -8.34
CA ASN A 166 -5.76 -13.99 -9.38
C ASN A 166 -6.13 -13.72 -10.87
N ASN A 167 -6.89 -12.67 -11.21
CA ASN A 167 -7.19 -12.28 -12.59
C ASN A 167 -6.37 -11.05 -12.98
N LEU A 168 -5.12 -11.25 -13.39
CA LEU A 168 -4.23 -10.19 -13.90
C LEU A 168 -3.79 -10.40 -15.36
N ASP A 169 -4.45 -11.31 -16.08
CA ASP A 169 -4.10 -11.62 -17.47
C ASP A 169 -4.39 -10.47 -18.44
N ASP A 170 -5.24 -9.51 -18.03
CA ASP A 170 -5.59 -8.35 -18.84
C ASP A 170 -4.69 -7.14 -18.58
N VAL A 171 -4.34 -6.46 -19.67
CA VAL A 171 -3.71 -5.13 -19.67
C VAL A 171 -4.59 -4.15 -18.89
N ARG A 172 -4.08 -3.59 -17.79
CA ARG A 172 -4.79 -2.61 -16.96
C ARG A 172 -4.02 -1.30 -16.94
N LEU A 173 -4.59 -0.30 -17.59
CA LEU A 173 -3.96 1.00 -17.84
C LEU A 173 -4.17 1.98 -16.68
N SER A 174 -5.25 1.81 -15.92
CA SER A 174 -5.65 2.76 -14.89
C SER A 174 -6.28 2.08 -13.67
N THR A 175 -6.25 2.78 -12.54
CA THR A 175 -6.90 2.37 -11.29
C THR A 175 -8.41 2.16 -11.45
N GLN A 176 -9.03 2.70 -12.51
CA GLN A 176 -10.44 2.50 -12.86
C GLN A 176 -10.74 1.09 -13.40
N GLU A 177 -9.75 0.40 -13.96
CA GLU A 177 -9.91 -0.96 -14.51
C GLU A 177 -9.59 -2.04 -13.45
N LEU A 178 -9.04 -1.64 -12.31
CA LEU A 178 -8.81 -2.53 -11.19
C LEU A 178 -10.13 -2.89 -10.49
N PRO A 179 -10.22 -4.10 -9.87
CA PRO A 179 -11.33 -4.45 -9.00
C PRO A 179 -11.54 -3.42 -7.89
N ASP A 180 -12.79 -3.18 -7.51
CA ASP A 180 -13.17 -2.13 -6.54
C ASP A 180 -12.37 -2.22 -5.23
N LYS A 181 -12.19 -3.44 -4.70
CA LYS A 181 -11.42 -3.68 -3.47
C LYS A 181 -9.95 -3.30 -3.61
N THR A 182 -9.33 -3.65 -4.74
CA THR A 182 -7.92 -3.34 -5.03
C THR A 182 -7.73 -1.83 -5.21
N ALA A 183 -8.60 -1.19 -6.01
CA ALA A 183 -8.55 0.24 -6.24
C ALA A 183 -8.68 1.06 -4.94
N ILE A 184 -9.65 0.70 -4.10
CA ILE A 184 -9.86 1.35 -2.79
C ILE A 184 -8.68 1.04 -1.86
N GLY A 185 -8.20 -0.20 -1.81
CA GLY A 185 -7.08 -0.61 -0.99
C GLY A 185 -5.80 0.16 -1.28
N LEU A 186 -5.46 0.36 -2.57
CA LEU A 186 -4.28 1.12 -2.98
C LEU A 186 -4.34 2.58 -2.53
N GLU A 187 -5.48 3.25 -2.74
CA GLU A 187 -5.65 4.65 -2.31
C GLU A 187 -5.64 4.78 -0.77
N LEU A 188 -6.19 3.79 -0.04
CA LEU A 188 -6.12 3.75 1.41
C LEU A 188 -4.69 3.55 1.94
N LEU A 189 -3.88 2.69 1.30
CA LEU A 189 -2.48 2.49 1.66
C LEU A 189 -1.68 3.79 1.52
N VAL A 190 -1.89 4.52 0.42
CA VAL A 190 -1.25 5.82 0.19
C VAL A 190 -1.74 6.85 1.22
N LEU A 191 -3.05 6.92 1.47
CA LEU A 191 -3.63 7.85 2.44
C LEU A 191 -3.08 7.66 3.85
N LEU A 192 -2.96 6.41 4.31
CA LEU A 192 -2.47 6.08 5.66
C LEU A 192 -0.96 6.32 5.83
N ALA A 193 -0.21 6.36 4.73
CA ALA A 193 1.23 6.55 4.75
C ALA A 193 1.67 8.01 4.56
N GLN A 194 0.73 8.94 4.37
CA GLN A 194 1.06 10.35 4.17
C GLN A 194 1.63 11.00 5.45
N PRO A 195 2.57 11.97 5.30
CA PRO A 195 3.07 12.83 6.39
C PRO A 195 1.97 13.52 7.18
N GLN A 196 0.95 13.98 6.47
CA GLN A 196 -0.16 14.78 6.98
C GLN A 196 -1.44 14.35 6.26
N PRO A 197 -2.61 14.48 6.89
CA PRO A 197 -3.87 14.10 6.28
C PRO A 197 -4.15 14.97 5.06
N SER A 198 -4.15 14.36 3.88
CA SER A 198 -4.49 15.03 2.63
C SER A 198 -5.99 14.89 2.36
N TRP A 199 -6.73 15.97 2.64
CA TRP A 199 -8.17 16.03 2.36
C TRP A 199 -8.56 15.63 0.93
N PRO A 200 -7.80 15.97 -0.14
CA PRO A 200 -8.11 15.49 -1.47
C PRO A 200 -8.10 13.96 -1.60
N LEU A 201 -7.14 13.26 -0.98
CA LEU A 201 -7.09 11.80 -0.99
C LEU A 201 -8.22 11.19 -0.15
N VAL A 202 -8.56 11.82 0.98
CA VAL A 202 -9.71 11.39 1.80
C VAL A 202 -10.99 11.45 1.00
N VAL A 203 -11.27 12.61 0.37
CA VAL A 203 -12.49 12.81 -0.43
C VAL A 203 -12.51 11.85 -1.62
N LYS A 204 -11.38 11.69 -2.32
CA LYS A 204 -11.24 10.72 -3.40
C LYS A 204 -11.58 9.30 -2.93
N ALA A 205 -10.95 8.83 -1.85
CA ALA A 205 -11.17 7.49 -1.30
C ALA A 205 -12.63 7.26 -0.88
N LEU A 206 -13.28 8.28 -0.28
CA LEU A 206 -14.68 8.21 0.14
C LEU A 206 -15.67 8.21 -1.03
N MET A 207 -15.35 8.91 -2.12
CA MET A 207 -16.22 9.04 -3.30
C MET A 207 -16.00 7.96 -4.36
N MET A 208 -14.90 7.23 -4.31
CA MET A 208 -14.59 6.15 -5.25
C MET A 208 -15.66 5.04 -5.26
N ARG A 209 -15.87 4.45 -6.45
CA ARG A 209 -16.72 3.27 -6.69
C ARG A 209 -18.11 3.42 -6.07
N GLN A 210 -18.85 4.45 -6.49
CA GLN A 210 -20.20 4.75 -6.00
C GLN A 210 -20.25 4.92 -4.46
N CYS A 211 -19.25 5.59 -3.90
CA CYS A 211 -19.12 5.84 -2.47
C CYS A 211 -19.10 4.55 -1.62
N HIS A 212 -18.51 3.47 -2.14
CA HIS A 212 -18.52 2.15 -1.48
C HIS A 212 -17.97 2.20 -0.05
N LEU A 213 -16.81 2.85 0.13
CA LEU A 213 -16.18 3.02 1.43
C LEU A 213 -17.08 3.82 2.39
N SER A 214 -17.63 4.93 1.92
CA SER A 214 -18.56 5.76 2.70
C SER A 214 -19.79 4.98 3.14
N ARG A 215 -20.38 4.19 2.24
CA ARG A 215 -21.53 3.34 2.54
C ARG A 215 -21.18 2.26 3.57
N MET A 216 -20.01 1.63 3.45
CA MET A 216 -19.53 0.66 4.44
C MET A 216 -19.32 1.31 5.81
N LEU A 217 -18.68 2.47 5.87
CA LEU A 217 -18.47 3.22 7.10
C LEU A 217 -19.79 3.65 7.73
N LEU A 218 -20.76 4.11 6.93
CA LEU A 218 -22.10 4.48 7.40
C LEU A 218 -22.84 3.26 7.96
N ILE A 219 -22.85 2.14 7.24
CA ILE A 219 -23.49 0.90 7.72
C ILE A 219 -22.82 0.44 9.03
N HIS A 220 -21.49 0.49 9.11
CA HIS A 220 -20.77 0.14 10.32
C HIS A 220 -21.09 1.09 11.48
N ALA A 221 -21.12 2.40 11.23
CA ALA A 221 -21.47 3.41 12.23
C ALA A 221 -22.91 3.26 12.73
N VAL A 222 -23.86 2.92 11.85
CA VAL A 222 -25.26 2.64 12.23
C VAL A 222 -25.39 1.34 13.01
N ARG A 223 -24.57 0.32 12.71
CA ARG A 223 -24.60 -0.98 13.41
C ARG A 223 -23.92 -0.95 14.78
N HIS A 224 -22.87 -0.15 14.91
CA HIS A 224 -22.08 -0.01 16.13
C HIS A 224 -22.34 1.30 16.89
N SER A 225 -23.34 2.08 16.48
CA SER A 225 -23.83 3.17 17.31
C SER A 225 -24.42 2.56 18.58
N SER A 226 -23.83 2.93 19.70
CA SER A 226 -24.29 2.53 21.02
C SER A 226 -25.70 3.08 21.28
N ILE A 227 -26.46 2.40 22.14
CA ILE A 227 -27.67 2.97 22.74
C ILE A 227 -27.37 4.33 23.41
N ASP A 228 -26.14 4.57 23.88
CA ASP A 228 -25.71 5.89 24.40
C ASP A 228 -25.57 6.99 23.32
N ASN A 229 -25.52 6.69 22.02
CA ASN A 229 -25.66 7.73 20.99
C ASN A 229 -27.10 8.25 20.87
N SER A 230 -28.09 7.56 21.44
CA SER A 230 -29.43 8.14 21.69
C SER A 230 -29.42 9.21 22.79
N ARG A 231 -28.28 9.35 23.50
CA ARG A 231 -28.07 10.30 24.59
C ARG A 231 -27.57 11.66 24.13
N TRP A 232 -27.46 11.88 22.82
CA TRP A 232 -27.79 13.17 22.25
C TRP A 232 -29.29 13.14 21.92
N PRO A 233 -30.21 13.24 22.91
CA PRO A 233 -31.48 13.81 22.56
C PRO A 233 -31.09 15.19 22.02
N ALA A 234 -31.46 15.50 20.79
CA ALA A 234 -31.79 16.89 20.56
C ALA A 234 -32.76 17.21 21.71
N ASN A 235 -32.35 18.08 22.64
CA ASN A 235 -33.24 18.64 23.67
C ASN A 235 -34.36 19.49 23.01
N GLY A 236 -34.65 19.26 21.72
CA GLY A 236 -35.83 19.72 21.04
C GLY A 236 -37.03 19.07 21.69
N LEU A 237 -37.97 19.91 22.09
CA LEU A 237 -39.31 19.49 22.44
C LEU A 237 -39.97 18.88 21.20
N TRP A 238 -40.16 17.56 21.21
CA TRP A 238 -40.88 16.86 20.16
C TRP A 238 -42.36 16.86 20.50
N TYR A 239 -43.16 17.51 19.65
CA TYR A 239 -44.61 17.51 19.77
C TYR A 239 -45.18 16.42 18.85
N SER A 240 -45.95 15.49 19.41
CA SER A 240 -46.84 14.65 18.62
C SER A 240 -47.89 15.54 17.92
N VAL A 241 -48.51 15.06 16.84
CA VAL A 241 -49.66 15.73 16.18
C VAL A 241 -50.77 16.04 17.19
N ASP A 242 -50.88 15.24 18.26
CA ASP A 242 -51.80 15.43 19.38
C ASP A 242 -51.33 16.47 20.43
N GLY A 243 -50.26 17.22 20.18
CA GLY A 243 -49.70 18.23 21.09
C GLY A 243 -49.01 17.67 22.35
N LYS A 244 -48.91 16.34 22.47
CA LYS A 244 -48.26 15.67 23.62
C LYS A 244 -46.76 15.54 23.41
N GLN A 245 -45.99 15.84 24.45
CA GLN A 245 -44.54 15.60 24.47
C GLN A 245 -44.28 14.09 24.39
N ARG A 246 -43.61 13.63 23.34
CA ARG A 246 -43.16 12.24 23.20
C ARG A 246 -41.69 12.22 22.83
N LYS A 247 -40.88 11.42 23.54
CA LYS A 247 -39.47 11.24 23.20
C LYS A 247 -39.37 10.43 21.90
N CYS A 248 -38.65 10.95 20.90
CA CYS A 248 -38.33 10.20 19.69
C CYS A 248 -37.26 9.15 20.00
N ASP A 249 -37.55 7.86 19.79
CA ASP A 249 -36.58 6.75 19.88
C ASP A 249 -35.88 6.47 18.53
N GLY A 250 -36.06 7.33 17.53
CA GLY A 250 -35.48 7.20 16.18
C GLY A 250 -34.03 7.71 16.09
N PHE A 251 -33.17 6.94 15.43
CA PHE A 251 -31.71 7.15 15.34
C PHE A 251 -31.25 8.38 14.52
N LEU A 252 -32.13 9.11 13.83
CA LEU A 252 -31.80 10.31 13.04
C LEU A 252 -32.95 11.33 13.05
N CYS A 253 -33.53 11.55 14.21
CA CYS A 253 -34.58 12.56 14.38
C CYS A 253 -33.96 13.97 14.18
N THR A 254 -34.24 14.62 13.04
CA THR A 254 -33.72 15.97 12.72
C THR A 254 -34.37 17.05 13.59
N ALA A 255 -33.59 18.07 13.99
CA ALA A 255 -34.04 19.18 14.85
C ALA A 255 -35.26 19.96 14.31
N ASP A 256 -35.69 19.67 13.08
CA ASP A 256 -36.86 20.22 12.39
C ASP A 256 -38.19 19.81 13.05
N GLY A 257 -38.17 18.91 14.05
CA GLY A 257 -39.25 18.75 15.01
C GLY A 257 -40.43 17.87 14.59
N PHE A 258 -40.36 17.18 13.45
CA PHE A 258 -41.44 16.29 12.98
C PHE A 258 -40.99 14.83 12.91
N CYS A 259 -41.43 14.03 13.88
CA CYS A 259 -41.27 12.58 13.87
C CYS A 259 -42.62 11.93 13.57
N LYS A 260 -42.78 11.26 12.43
CA LYS A 260 -44.00 10.50 12.11
C LYS A 260 -43.97 9.17 12.86
N PHE A 261 -44.89 8.96 13.81
CA PHE A 261 -44.99 7.71 14.52
C PHE A 261 -45.87 6.72 13.74
N LYS A 262 -45.58 5.43 13.84
CA LYS A 262 -46.31 4.36 13.14
C LYS A 262 -47.81 4.29 13.52
N GLN A 263 -48.22 4.96 14.60
CA GLN A 263 -49.61 5.12 15.03
C GLN A 263 -50.35 6.30 14.40
N ASP A 264 -49.65 7.25 13.75
CA ASP A 264 -50.26 8.46 13.17
C ASP A 264 -50.99 8.19 11.84
N ASN A 265 -51.14 6.92 11.44
CA ASN A 265 -51.76 6.50 10.19
C ASN A 265 -53.21 5.98 10.35
N ASN A 266 -53.85 6.22 11.49
CA ASN A 266 -55.29 5.95 11.67
C ASN A 266 -56.05 7.28 11.82
N GLY A 267 -56.31 7.93 10.68
CA GLY A 267 -57.16 9.11 10.55
C GLY A 267 -57.47 9.37 9.09
#